data_AF-A0A7X6DLR2-F1
#
_entry.id   AF-A0A7X6DLR2-F1
#
_cell.length_a   1.000
_cell.length_b   1.000
_cell.length_c   1.000
_cell.angle_alpha   90.00
_cell.angle_beta   90.00
_cell.angle_gamma   90.00
#
_symmetry.space_group_name_H-M   'P 1'
#
loop_
_entity.id
_entity.type
_entity.pdbx_description
1 polymer ?
#
loop_
_entity_poly.entity_id
_entity_poly.type
_entity_poly.pdbx_seq_one_letter_code
_entity_poly.pdbx_strand_id
1 'polypeptide(L)'
;MINSAEIWQKVSEAIQSTRTVRLSYIKQRGQIVGHEIVPLDILVKIRPEGKRVEYLFGHRLDFGWWEDREQTHRQFLLDRILSLQVTDHRFNPADYLDLSRSQPRWCIPRNWAKAA
;
A
#
# COMPACT_ATOMS: atom_id res chain seq x y z
N MET A 1 1.91 3.57 18.03
CA MET A 1 1.28 3.73 16.71
C MET A 1 2.29 4.44 15.84
N ILE A 2 2.64 3.88 14.68
CA ILE A 2 3.62 4.48 13.76
C ILE A 2 3.06 5.80 13.19
N ASN A 3 3.89 6.82 13.02
CA ASN A 3 3.43 8.12 12.51
C ASN A 3 3.38 8.14 10.97
N SER A 4 2.65 9.10 10.39
CA SER A 4 2.47 9.20 8.93
C SER A 4 3.82 9.35 8.20
N ALA A 5 4.73 10.20 8.66
CA ALA A 5 6.02 10.43 8.02
C ALA A 5 6.86 9.15 7.92
N GLU A 6 6.88 8.33 8.98
CA GLU A 6 7.58 7.05 9.00
C GLU A 6 6.92 6.05 8.03
N ILE A 7 5.58 6.02 7.94
CA ILE A 7 4.88 5.19 6.95
C ILE A 7 5.27 5.63 5.53
N TRP A 8 5.24 6.93 5.23
CA TRP A 8 5.64 7.48 3.93
C TRP A 8 7.05 7.05 3.55
N GLN A 9 8.01 7.14 4.48
CA GLN A 9 9.39 6.72 4.25
C GLN A 9 9.48 5.22 3.92
N LYS A 10 8.89 4.35 4.74
CA LYS A 10 8.95 2.89 4.54
C LYS A 10 8.23 2.42 3.28
N VAL A 11 7.08 3.01 2.98
CA VAL A 11 6.33 2.69 1.75
C VAL A 11 7.12 3.16 0.52
N SER A 12 7.74 4.34 0.57
CA SER A 12 8.60 4.83 -0.52
C SER A 12 9.80 3.93 -0.74
N GLU A 13 10.48 3.51 0.34
CA GLU A 13 11.58 2.55 0.29
C GLU A 13 11.14 1.23 -0.34
N ALA A 14 10.02 0.67 0.10
CA ALA A 14 9.48 -0.59 -0.39
C ALA A 14 9.13 -0.51 -1.89
N ILE A 15 8.47 0.57 -2.32
CA ILE A 15 8.15 0.83 -3.73
C ILE A 15 9.43 0.91 -4.57
N GLN A 16 10.43 1.71 -4.15
CA GLN A 16 11.67 1.88 -4.89
C GLN A 16 12.49 0.59 -4.99
N SER A 17 12.47 -0.22 -3.93
CA SER A 17 13.21 -1.47 -3.84
C SER A 17 12.43 -2.71 -4.27
N THR A 18 11.21 -2.53 -4.80
CA THR A 18 10.27 -3.60 -5.22
C THR A 18 9.98 -4.64 -4.14
N ARG A 19 9.95 -4.22 -2.87
CA ARG A 19 9.70 -5.09 -1.71
C ARG A 19 8.27 -4.94 -1.17
N THR A 20 7.72 -6.01 -0.61
CA THR A 20 6.41 -5.96 0.05
C THR A 20 6.53 -5.30 1.42
N VAL A 21 5.39 -4.94 2.01
CA VAL A 21 5.33 -4.48 3.40
C VAL A 21 4.38 -5.35 4.19
N ARG A 22 4.77 -5.65 5.44
CA ARG A 22 3.91 -6.26 6.43
C ARG A 22 3.41 -5.18 7.38
N LEU A 23 2.10 -5.11 7.56
CA LEU A 23 1.46 -4.11 8.41
C LEU A 23 0.56 -4.77 9.45
N SER A 24 0.47 -4.14 10.62
CA SER A 24 -0.56 -4.41 11.62
C SER A 24 -1.59 -3.28 11.58
N TYR A 25 -2.87 -3.60 11.46
CA TYR A 25 -3.95 -2.66 11.19
C TYR A 25 -5.12 -2.86 12.15
N ILE A 26 -5.65 -1.76 12.68
CA ILE A 26 -6.86 -1.79 13.52
C ILE A 26 -8.11 -1.48 12.69
N LYS A 27 -9.05 -2.42 12.63
CA LYS A 27 -10.36 -2.26 11.98
C LYS A 27 -11.27 -1.34 12.82
N GLN A 28 -12.37 -0.88 12.23
CA GLN A 28 -13.35 0.00 12.91
C GLN A 28 -13.89 -0.56 14.23
N ARG A 29 -13.96 -1.88 14.38
CA ARG A 29 -14.43 -2.56 15.60
C ARG A 29 -13.32 -2.87 16.62
N GLY A 30 -12.13 -2.31 16.45
CA GLY A 30 -10.98 -2.54 17.33
C GLY A 30 -10.21 -3.85 17.07
N GLN A 31 -10.69 -4.72 16.18
CA GLN A 31 -9.97 -5.93 15.78
C GLN A 31 -8.65 -5.56 15.10
N ILE A 32 -7.56 -6.14 15.58
CA ILE A 32 -6.23 -6.01 14.98
C ILE A 32 -6.01 -7.15 14.00
N VAL A 33 -5.54 -6.83 12.80
CA VAL A 33 -5.21 -7.80 11.74
C VAL A 33 -3.83 -7.50 11.17
N GLY A 34 -3.12 -8.55 10.77
CA GLY A 34 -1.85 -8.44 10.07
C GLY A 34 -2.05 -8.72 8.59
N HIS A 35 -1.45 -7.90 7.72
CA HIS A 35 -1.46 -8.11 6.27
C HIS A 35 -0.07 -7.99 5.70
N GLU A 36 0.21 -8.80 4.69
CA GLU A 36 1.34 -8.56 3.80
C GLU A 36 0.80 -8.03 2.48
N ILE A 37 1.36 -6.93 2.01
CA ILE A 37 0.86 -6.24 0.83
C ILE A 37 2.00 -5.84 -0.10
N VAL A 38 1.72 -5.83 -1.39
CA VAL A 38 2.48 -5.04 -2.37
C VAL A 38 2.06 -3.58 -2.20
N PRO A 39 2.94 -2.70 -1.71
CA PRO A 39 2.62 -1.28 -1.61
C PRO A 39 2.63 -0.67 -3.02
N LEU A 40 1.51 -0.08 -3.43
CA LEU A 40 1.39 0.55 -4.73
C LEU A 40 1.50 2.06 -4.64
N ASP A 41 0.83 2.74 -3.71
CA ASP A 41 0.98 4.20 -3.56
C ASP A 41 0.43 4.69 -2.22
N ILE A 42 0.60 5.98 -1.92
CA ILE A 42 -0.18 6.66 -0.89
C ILE A 42 -1.14 7.66 -1.54
N LEU A 43 -2.43 7.45 -1.32
CA LEU A 43 -3.49 8.33 -1.79
C LEU A 43 -3.83 9.37 -0.73
N VAL A 44 -3.81 10.64 -1.10
CA VAL A 44 -4.21 11.75 -0.24
C VAL A 44 -5.58 12.28 -0.71
N LYS A 45 -6.56 12.28 0.19
CA LYS A 45 -7.88 12.87 -0.06
C LYS A 45 -8.14 14.00 0.91
N ILE A 46 -8.62 15.13 0.40
CA ILE A 46 -9.14 16.23 1.23
C ILE A 46 -10.65 16.05 1.30
N ARG A 47 -11.19 15.89 2.51
CA ARG A 47 -12.63 15.77 2.72
C ARG A 47 -13.32 17.15 2.63
N PRO A 48 -14.65 17.22 2.42
CA PRO A 48 -15.38 18.49 2.37
C PRO A 48 -15.16 19.38 3.60
N GLU A 49 -14.96 18.80 4.78
CA GLU A 49 -14.63 19.52 6.02
C GLU A 49 -13.17 20.04 6.09
N GLY A 50 -12.40 19.96 4.99
CA GLY A 50 -11.00 20.39 4.92
C GLY A 50 -10.00 19.39 5.53
N LYS A 51 -10.46 18.27 6.09
CA LYS A 51 -9.60 17.27 6.72
C LYS A 51 -8.82 16.46 5.68
N ARG A 52 -7.48 16.46 5.79
CA ARG A 52 -6.58 15.57 5.03
C ARG A 52 -6.68 14.14 5.56
N VAL A 53 -6.89 13.18 4.66
CA VAL A 53 -6.92 11.75 4.98
C VAL A 53 -6.03 11.00 4.00
N GLU A 54 -5.20 10.11 4.54
CA GLU A 54 -4.16 9.40 3.79
C GLU A 54 -4.43 7.91 3.82
N TYR A 55 -4.27 7.27 2.66
CA TYR A 55 -4.50 5.84 2.49
C TYR A 55 -3.29 5.19 1.82
N LEU A 56 -2.77 4.11 2.41
CA LEU A 56 -1.88 3.20 1.73
C LEU A 56 -2.71 2.35 0.76
N PHE A 57 -2.45 2.50 -0.53
CA PHE A 57 -3.04 1.70 -1.59
C PHE A 57 -2.10 0.54 -1.92
N GLY A 58 -2.62 -0.68 -1.93
CA GLY A 58 -1.80 -1.85 -2.21
C GLY A 58 -2.60 -3.10 -2.53
N HIS A 59 -1.89 -4.13 -2.94
CA HIS A 59 -2.45 -5.44 -3.24
C HIS A 59 -2.11 -6.41 -2.10
N ARG A 60 -3.12 -7.01 -1.48
CA ARG A 60 -2.96 -7.96 -0.37
C ARG A 60 -2.46 -9.31 -0.90
N LEU A 61 -1.47 -9.89 -0.22
CA LEU A 61 -0.87 -11.17 -0.57
C LEU A 61 -1.31 -12.33 0.33
N ASP A 62 -1.74 -12.03 1.56
CA ASP A 62 -2.23 -13.04 2.52
C ASP A 62 -3.66 -13.50 2.19
N PHE A 63 -3.84 -14.29 1.12
CA PHE A 63 -5.10 -14.99 0.88
C PHE A 63 -5.02 -16.43 1.40
N GLY A 64 -5.79 -16.72 2.44
CA GLY A 64 -6.40 -18.04 2.59
C GLY A 64 -7.50 -18.16 1.53
N TRP A 65 -7.53 -19.28 0.80
CA TRP A 65 -8.40 -19.55 -0.37
C TRP A 65 -9.93 -19.43 -0.15
N TRP A 66 -10.37 -19.05 1.05
CA TRP A 66 -11.76 -19.08 1.48
C TRP A 66 -12.41 -17.70 1.70
N GLU A 67 -11.64 -16.61 1.64
CA GLU A 67 -12.19 -15.25 1.77
C GLU A 67 -12.21 -14.52 0.41
N ASP A 68 -13.42 -14.41 -0.14
CA ASP A 68 -13.86 -13.50 -1.20
C ASP A 68 -13.08 -13.50 -2.52
N ARG A 69 -13.74 -14.09 -3.52
CA ARG A 69 -13.65 -13.66 -4.91
C ARG A 69 -13.95 -12.15 -4.97
N GLU A 70 -12.95 -11.33 -5.29
CA GLU A 70 -13.00 -10.30 -6.34
C GLU A 70 -12.17 -9.02 -6.09
N GLN A 71 -11.66 -8.72 -4.89
CA GLN A 71 -10.80 -7.52 -4.73
C GLN A 71 -9.63 -7.73 -3.76
N THR A 72 -8.47 -8.06 -4.33
CA THR A 72 -7.16 -8.08 -3.66
C THR A 72 -6.59 -6.67 -3.45
N HIS A 73 -7.07 -5.68 -4.19
CA HIS A 73 -6.74 -4.27 -3.99
C HIS A 73 -7.42 -3.72 -2.74
N ARG A 74 -6.63 -3.12 -1.83
CA ARG A 74 -7.10 -2.55 -0.57
C ARG A 74 -6.55 -1.15 -0.36
N GLN A 75 -7.33 -0.34 0.33
CA GLN A 75 -6.93 0.97 0.86
C GLN A 75 -6.90 0.87 2.39
N PHE A 76 -5.74 1.15 2.98
CA PHE A 76 -5.53 1.15 4.43
C PHE A 76 -5.37 2.59 4.90
N LEU A 77 -6.22 3.04 5.81
CA LEU A 77 -6.06 4.35 6.44
C LEU A 77 -4.76 4.40 7.23
N LEU A 78 -3.91 5.40 6.99
CA LEU A 78 -2.60 5.46 7.66
C LEU A 78 -2.74 5.60 9.17
N ASP A 79 -3.75 6.32 9.65
CA ASP A 79 -4.04 6.53 11.08
C ASP A 79 -4.46 5.26 11.84
N ARG A 80 -4.71 4.16 11.12
CA ARG A 80 -5.07 2.85 11.66
C ARG A 80 -3.96 1.83 11.52
N ILE A 81 -2.82 2.21 10.95
CA ILE A 81 -1.64 1.35 10.89
C ILE A 81 -0.92 1.44 12.24
N LEU A 82 -0.86 0.32 12.94
CA LEU A 82 -0.20 0.22 14.24
C LEU A 82 1.32 0.07 14.08
N SER A 83 1.74 -0.73 13.10
CA SER A 83 3.13 -0.94 12.72
C SER A 83 3.24 -1.29 11.22
N LEU A 84 4.40 -0.98 10.63
CA LEU A 84 4.71 -1.29 9.24
C LEU A 84 6.20 -1.63 9.10
N GLN A 85 6.47 -2.72 8.40
CA GLN A 85 7.82 -3.25 8.15
C GLN A 85 7.98 -3.56 6.66
N VAL A 86 9.11 -3.16 6.08
CA VAL A 86 9.51 -3.60 4.74
C VAL A 86 10.03 -5.02 4.88
N THR A 87 9.56 -5.94 4.04
CA THR A 87 9.98 -7.34 4.06
C THR A 87 11.08 -7.59 3.02
N ASP A 88 11.67 -8.78 3.00
CA ASP A 88 12.59 -9.20 1.94
C ASP A 88 11.88 -9.76 0.70
N HIS A 89 10.56 -10.00 0.77
CA HIS A 89 9.80 -10.48 -0.37
C HIS A 89 9.71 -9.41 -1.43
N ARG A 90 10.01 -9.80 -2.67
CA ARG A 90 9.96 -8.91 -3.83
C ARG A 90 8.74 -9.20 -4.68
N PHE A 91 8.17 -8.16 -5.27
CA PHE A 91 7.14 -8.27 -6.29
C PHE A 91 7.68 -7.82 -7.64
N ASN A 92 7.07 -8.29 -8.72
CA ASN A 92 7.40 -7.85 -10.07
C ASN A 92 6.52 -6.65 -10.46
N PRO A 93 7.08 -5.45 -10.72
CA PRO A 93 6.30 -4.30 -11.14
C PRO A 93 5.41 -4.53 -12.36
N ALA A 94 5.81 -5.41 -13.29
CA ALA A 94 5.06 -5.71 -14.50
C ALA A 94 3.66 -6.28 -14.21
N ASP A 95 3.48 -6.93 -13.06
CA ASP A 95 2.19 -7.50 -12.64
C ASP A 95 1.17 -6.40 -12.24
N TYR A 96 1.64 -5.18 -11.98
CA TYR A 96 0.84 -4.07 -11.43
C TYR A 96 0.86 -2.81 -12.30
N LEU A 97 1.66 -2.80 -13.37
CA LEU A 97 1.73 -1.70 -14.34
C LEU A 97 1.13 -2.14 -15.67
N ASP A 98 0.07 -1.44 -16.10
CA ASP A 98 -0.41 -1.57 -17.48
C ASP A 98 0.36 -0.61 -18.40
N LEU A 99 1.45 -1.10 -18.99
CA LEU A 99 2.29 -0.32 -19.91
C LEU A 99 1.56 0.11 -21.18
N SER A 100 0.41 -0.49 -21.51
CA SER A 100 -0.40 -0.12 -22.67
C SER A 100 -1.27 1.12 -22.42
N ARG A 101 -1.36 1.59 -21.18
CA ARG A 101 -2.18 2.75 -20.77
C ARG A 101 -1.32 3.85 -20.19
N SER A 102 -1.81 5.08 -20.33
CA SER A 102 -1.28 6.23 -19.59
C SER A 102 -1.32 5.93 -18.10
N GLN A 103 -0.14 5.90 -17.48
CA GLN A 103 0.00 5.61 -16.06
C GLN A 103 -0.73 6.69 -15.22
N PRO A 104 -1.40 6.31 -14.12
CA PRO A 104 -1.97 7.30 -13.22
C PRO A 104 -0.86 8.17 -12.63
N ARG A 105 -1.22 9.40 -12.23
CA ARG A 105 -0.28 10.25 -11.48
C ARG A 105 -0.06 9.65 -10.09
N TRP A 106 1.03 8.91 -9.96
CA TRP A 106 1.50 8.37 -8.70
C TRP A 106 1.96 9.48 -7.75
N CYS A 107 1.58 9.41 -6.47
CA CYS A 107 2.07 10.32 -5.44
C CYS A 107 3.52 10.00 -5.07
N ILE A 108 3.87 8.71 -5.03
CA ILE A 108 5.24 8.24 -4.81
C ILE A 108 5.91 8.00 -6.18
N PRO A 109 6.98 8.75 -6.52
CA PRO A 109 7.75 8.52 -7.73
C PRO A 109 8.39 7.14 -7.71
N ARG A 110 8.35 6.45 -8.86
CA ARG A 110 8.93 5.11 -9.04
C ARG A 110 9.61 4.99 -10.39
N ASN A 111 10.70 4.25 -10.43
CA ASN A 111 11.52 4.05 -11.63
C ASN A 111 11.27 2.72 -12.34
N TRP A 112 10.15 2.04 -12.02
CA TRP A 112 9.83 0.71 -12.55
C TRP A 112 9.76 0.64 -14.08
N ALA A 113 9.34 1.73 -14.73
CA ALA A 113 9.19 1.80 -16.17
C ALA A 113 10.53 1.94 -16.94
N LYS A 114 11.68 2.04 -16.26
CA LYS A 114 13.00 2.20 -16.91
C LYS A 114 13.76 0.89 -17.16
N ALA A 115 13.19 -0.26 -16.81
CA ALA A 115 13.80 -1.56 -17.07
C ALA A 115 13.10 -2.25 -18.25
N ALA A 116 13.36 -1.77 -19.46
CA ALA A 116 13.17 -2.48 -20.72
C ALA A 116 14.37 -2.18 -21.61
#